data_AF-A0A506PG40-F1
#
_entry.id   AF-A0A506PG40-F1
#
_cell.length_a   1.000
_cell.length_b   1.000
_cell.length_c   1.000
_cell.angle_alpha   90.00
_cell.angle_beta   90.00
_cell.angle_gamma   90.00
#
_symmetry.space_group_name_H-M   'P 1'
#
loop_
_entity.id
_entity.type
_entity.pdbx_description
1 polymer ?
#
loop_
_entity_poly.entity_id
_entity_poly.type
_entity_poly.pdbx_seq_one_letter_code
_entity_poly.pdbx_strand_id
1 'polypeptide(L)'
;MIKIFRNIRQNLLNEGKTTKYFKYAIGEIILVVIGILIALSINNWNEANKNAKREHAFLINLQEDLRSDSLRLSEIKEKLKIAVSYKKVFEREMKGTVTDPDSLTAHFMKQYNILIDFVPNSTTVDELSNNGLNLISNPSLRRQIVAIYNTYDELILKLKIGWEKGQLVVNYVSHNFENINIPTEAEIRNLLKDKFYVNQTHMNFLGTQLTAVDQALQQCEETLLMIQNNL
;
A
#
# COMPACT_ATOMS: atom_id res chain seq x y z
N MET A 1 -11.13 21.14 50.97
CA MET A 1 -9.99 21.10 51.91
C MET A 1 -10.41 20.27 53.12
N ILE A 2 -9.68 19.19 53.44
CA ILE A 2 -9.98 18.33 54.60
C ILE A 2 -10.02 19.22 55.86
N LYS A 3 -11.09 19.12 56.67
CA LYS A 3 -11.36 20.02 57.84
C LYS A 3 -10.17 20.21 58.78
N ILE A 4 -9.34 19.19 58.89
CA ILE A 4 -8.14 19.15 59.73
C ILE A 4 -7.11 20.22 59.31
N PHE A 5 -6.78 20.32 58.02
CA PHE A 5 -5.80 21.32 57.54
C PHE A 5 -6.34 22.75 57.64
N ARG A 6 -7.65 22.94 57.51
CA ARG A 6 -8.30 24.24 57.71
C ARG A 6 -8.17 24.73 59.15
N ASN A 7 -8.43 23.86 60.12
CA ASN A 7 -8.37 24.21 61.55
C ASN A 7 -6.93 24.49 62.01
N ILE A 8 -5.94 23.74 61.49
CA ILE A 8 -4.51 23.97 61.77
C ILE A 8 -4.07 25.34 61.23
N ARG A 9 -4.52 25.72 60.03
CA ARG A 9 -4.20 27.03 59.44
C ARG A 9 -4.80 28.20 60.21
N GLN A 10 -6.04 28.09 60.69
CA GLN A 10 -6.67 29.12 61.52
C GLN A 10 -5.95 29.29 62.86
N ASN A 11 -5.56 28.19 63.52
CA ASN A 11 -4.82 28.25 64.79
C ASN A 11 -3.43 28.88 64.63
N LEU A 12 -2.70 28.57 63.55
CA LEU A 12 -1.36 29.13 63.31
C LEU A 12 -1.35 30.63 62.97
N LEU A 13 -2.42 31.13 62.35
CA LEU A 13 -2.61 32.56 62.10
C LEU A 13 -2.95 33.32 63.39
N ASN A 14 -3.80 32.74 64.25
CA ASN A 14 -4.19 33.34 65.53
C ASN A 14 -3.03 33.45 66.53
N GLU A 15 -2.00 32.59 66.41
CA GLU A 15 -0.81 32.61 67.26
C GLU A 15 0.33 33.54 66.75
N GLY A 16 0.11 34.33 65.69
CA GLY A 16 1.14 35.21 65.12
C GLY A 16 2.29 34.49 64.39
N LYS A 17 2.15 33.19 64.12
CA LYS A 17 3.20 32.33 63.53
C LYS A 17 3.12 32.29 61.99
N THR A 18 3.15 33.46 61.35
CA THR A 18 3.02 33.63 59.90
C THR A 18 4.03 32.80 59.09
N THR A 19 5.30 32.71 59.52
CA THR A 19 6.32 31.86 58.88
C THR A 19 5.96 30.38 58.88
N LYS A 20 5.33 29.87 59.96
CA LYS A 20 4.88 28.48 60.01
C LYS A 20 3.68 28.27 59.09
N TYR A 21 2.73 29.21 59.09
CA TYR A 21 1.59 29.19 58.18
C TYR A 21 2.00 29.07 56.71
N PHE A 22 2.97 29.89 56.24
CA PHE A 22 3.48 29.80 54.87
C PHE A 22 4.12 28.45 54.54
N LYS A 23 4.91 27.87 55.46
CA LYS A 23 5.48 26.52 55.28
C LYS A 23 4.40 25.45 55.11
N TYR A 24 3.33 25.49 55.92
CA TYR A 24 2.22 24.55 55.80
C TYR A 24 1.37 24.77 54.54
N ALA A 25 1.16 26.02 54.10
CA ALA A 25 0.45 26.32 52.86
C ALA A 25 1.21 25.82 51.62
N ILE A 26 2.53 26.01 51.59
CA ILE A 26 3.40 25.47 50.53
C ILE A 26 3.35 23.94 50.52
N GLY A 27 3.41 23.29 51.69
CA GLY A 27 3.29 21.84 51.79
C GLY A 27 1.96 21.30 51.24
N GLU A 28 0.84 21.98 51.48
CA GLU A 28 -0.46 21.58 50.92
C GLU A 28 -0.52 21.75 49.39
N ILE A 29 0.02 22.85 48.86
CA ILE A 29 0.10 23.04 47.40
C ILE A 29 0.94 21.92 46.77
N ILE A 30 2.10 21.61 47.33
CA ILE A 30 2.96 20.52 46.84
C ILE A 30 2.22 19.18 46.87
N LEU A 31 1.48 18.89 47.95
CA LEU A 31 0.72 17.63 48.08
C LEU A 31 -0.41 17.54 47.05
N VAL A 32 -1.14 18.64 46.81
CA VAL A 32 -2.18 18.71 45.75
C VAL A 32 -1.56 18.54 44.37
N VAL A 33 -0.43 19.20 44.09
CA VAL A 33 0.28 19.09 42.82
C VAL A 33 0.74 17.65 42.58
N ILE A 34 1.33 16.98 43.58
CA ILE A 34 1.70 15.56 43.49
C ILE A 34 0.47 14.69 43.19
N GLY A 35 -0.66 14.94 43.85
CA GLY A 35 -1.91 14.21 43.60
C GLY A 35 -2.39 14.36 42.15
N ILE A 36 -2.37 15.58 41.61
CA ILE A 36 -2.74 15.85 40.21
C ILE A 36 -1.77 15.17 39.23
N LEU A 37 -0.46 15.26 39.49
CA LEU A 37 0.55 14.63 38.65
C LEU A 37 0.38 13.10 38.62
N ILE A 38 0.17 12.45 39.77
CA ILE A 38 -0.10 11.00 39.84
C ILE A 38 -1.36 10.64 39.05
N ALA A 39 -2.45 11.40 39.23
CA ALA A 39 -3.69 11.17 38.49
C ALA A 39 -3.49 11.28 36.97
N LEU A 40 -2.76 12.32 36.53
CA LEU A 40 -2.41 12.51 35.12
C LEU A 40 -1.52 11.37 34.60
N SER A 41 -0.52 10.94 35.37
CA SER A 41 0.36 9.83 35.00
C SER A 41 -0.41 8.52 34.84
N ILE A 42 -1.32 8.19 35.75
CA ILE A 42 -2.17 7.00 35.65
C ILE A 42 -3.06 7.06 34.41
N ASN A 43 -3.66 8.24 34.14
CA ASN A 43 -4.49 8.42 32.95
C ASN A 43 -3.68 8.24 31.65
N ASN A 44 -2.51 8.87 31.55
CA ASN A 44 -1.63 8.77 30.39
C ASN A 44 -1.14 7.33 30.17
N TRP A 45 -0.83 6.60 31.24
CA TRP A 45 -0.44 5.19 31.14
C TRP A 45 -1.58 4.29 30.63
N ASN A 46 -2.81 4.51 31.13
CA ASN A 46 -3.99 3.78 30.65
C ASN A 46 -4.27 4.08 29.16
N GLU A 47 -4.12 5.34 28.74
CA GLU A 47 -4.28 5.75 27.35
C GLU A 47 -3.21 5.13 26.44
N ALA A 48 -1.94 5.14 26.87
CA ALA A 48 -0.85 4.49 26.15
C ALA A 48 -1.10 2.98 25.97
N ASN A 49 -1.56 2.28 27.02
CA ASN A 49 -1.89 0.86 26.94
C ASN A 49 -3.07 0.58 25.99
N LYS A 50 -4.09 1.44 25.97
CA LYS A 50 -5.20 1.34 25.01
C LYS A 50 -4.74 1.56 23.58
N ASN A 51 -3.85 2.52 23.35
CA ASN A 51 -3.29 2.79 22.02
C ASN A 51 -2.41 1.63 21.55
N ALA A 52 -1.56 1.06 22.41
CA ALA A 52 -0.74 -0.10 22.06
C ALA A 52 -1.60 -1.31 21.63
N LYS A 53 -2.71 -1.59 22.32
CA LYS A 53 -3.64 -2.67 21.94
C LYS A 53 -4.32 -2.42 20.60
N ARG A 54 -4.70 -1.17 20.34
CA ARG A 54 -5.31 -0.76 19.06
C ARG A 54 -4.29 -0.86 17.92
N GLU A 55 -3.06 -0.41 18.14
CA GLU A 55 -1.96 -0.53 17.18
C GLU A 55 -1.71 -1.99 16.83
N HIS A 56 -1.59 -2.86 17.82
CA HIS A 56 -1.38 -4.30 17.60
C HIS A 56 -2.52 -4.94 16.80
N ALA A 57 -3.79 -4.64 17.14
CA ALA A 57 -4.93 -5.14 16.38
C ALA A 57 -4.94 -4.63 14.93
N PHE A 58 -4.64 -3.35 14.73
CA PHE A 58 -4.50 -2.77 13.39
C PHE A 58 -3.39 -3.43 12.57
N LEU A 59 -2.21 -3.63 13.16
CA LEU A 59 -1.07 -4.25 12.49
C LEU A 59 -1.34 -5.72 12.09
N ILE A 60 -2.10 -6.46 12.89
CA ILE A 60 -2.56 -7.81 12.53
C ILE A 60 -3.47 -7.77 11.30
N ASN A 61 -4.48 -6.91 11.31
CA ASN A 61 -5.42 -6.82 10.17
C ASN A 61 -4.68 -6.37 8.90
N LEU A 62 -3.78 -5.39 9.02
CA LEU A 62 -2.99 -4.90 7.89
C LEU A 62 -2.04 -5.98 7.36
N GLN A 63 -1.48 -6.82 8.22
CA GLN A 63 -0.67 -7.96 7.79
C GLN A 63 -1.48 -8.93 6.93
N GLU A 64 -2.73 -9.22 7.28
CA GLU A 64 -3.60 -10.10 6.49
C GLU A 64 -3.97 -9.48 5.14
N ASP A 65 -4.29 -8.19 5.13
CA ASP A 65 -4.57 -7.43 3.90
C ASP A 65 -3.37 -7.48 2.94
N LEU A 66 -2.17 -7.15 3.43
CA LEU A 66 -0.95 -7.15 2.62
C LEU A 66 -0.51 -8.56 2.18
N ARG A 67 -0.82 -9.61 2.95
CA ARG A 67 -0.60 -11.01 2.50
C ARG A 67 -1.48 -11.35 1.30
N SER A 68 -2.73 -10.93 1.32
CA SER A 68 -3.65 -11.09 0.20
C SER A 68 -3.15 -10.33 -1.04
N ASP A 69 -2.73 -9.08 -0.84
CA ASP A 69 -2.20 -8.24 -1.91
C ASP A 69 -0.90 -8.83 -2.51
N SER A 70 0.01 -9.34 -1.67
CA SER A 70 1.24 -10.01 -2.12
C SER A 70 0.93 -11.23 -3.00
N LEU A 71 -0.02 -12.09 -2.59
CA LEU A 71 -0.44 -13.23 -3.39
C LEU A 71 -0.98 -12.78 -4.75
N ARG A 72 -1.85 -11.76 -4.77
CA ARG A 72 -2.42 -11.23 -6.00
C ARG A 72 -1.35 -10.63 -6.92
N LEU A 73 -0.41 -9.86 -6.38
CA LEU A 73 0.70 -9.29 -7.13
C LEU A 73 1.58 -10.37 -7.76
N SER A 74 1.84 -11.46 -7.03
CA SER A 74 2.59 -12.61 -7.55
C SER A 74 1.89 -13.28 -8.74
N GLU A 75 0.57 -13.49 -8.66
CA GLU A 75 -0.22 -14.02 -9.78
C GLU A 75 -0.16 -13.11 -11.02
N ILE A 76 -0.30 -11.80 -10.81
CA ILE A 76 -0.23 -10.82 -11.89
C ILE A 76 1.16 -10.81 -12.52
N LYS A 77 2.21 -10.88 -11.71
CA LYS A 77 3.61 -10.95 -12.17
C LYS A 77 3.83 -12.12 -13.10
N GLU A 78 3.35 -13.31 -12.75
CA GLU A 78 3.49 -14.51 -13.60
C GLU A 78 2.71 -14.38 -14.92
N LYS A 79 1.49 -13.84 -14.88
CA LYS A 79 0.72 -13.54 -16.11
C LYS A 79 1.47 -12.57 -17.03
N LEU A 80 2.04 -11.51 -16.46
CA LEU A 80 2.80 -10.52 -17.23
C LEU A 80 4.11 -11.07 -17.78
N LYS A 81 4.83 -11.93 -17.04
CA LYS A 81 6.02 -12.63 -17.56
C LYS A 81 5.70 -13.44 -18.80
N ILE A 82 4.59 -14.20 -18.76
CA ILE A 82 4.11 -14.98 -19.90
C ILE A 82 3.76 -14.05 -21.08
N ALA A 83 3.03 -12.97 -20.84
CA ALA A 83 2.69 -11.99 -21.86
C ALA A 83 3.93 -11.33 -22.52
N VAL A 84 4.93 -10.98 -21.73
CA VAL A 84 6.22 -10.46 -22.22
C VAL A 84 6.92 -11.51 -23.09
N SER A 85 6.83 -12.80 -22.74
CA SER A 85 7.39 -13.87 -23.57
C SER A 85 6.72 -13.95 -24.94
N TYR A 86 5.40 -13.74 -25.01
CA TYR A 86 4.65 -13.68 -26.26
C TYR A 86 5.08 -12.47 -27.10
N LYS A 87 5.19 -11.28 -26.50
CA LYS A 87 5.72 -10.09 -27.18
C LYS A 87 7.09 -10.33 -27.82
N LYS A 88 8.00 -11.01 -27.11
CA LYS A 88 9.35 -11.32 -27.61
C LYS A 88 9.34 -12.22 -28.85
N VAL A 89 8.30 -13.03 -29.06
CA VAL A 89 8.13 -13.80 -30.30
C VAL A 89 7.95 -12.84 -31.49
N PHE A 90 7.06 -11.87 -31.37
CA PHE A 90 6.80 -10.87 -32.42
C PHE A 90 7.99 -9.93 -32.63
N GLU A 91 8.68 -9.51 -31.57
CA GLU A 91 9.88 -8.68 -31.71
C GLU A 91 11.03 -9.39 -32.44
N ARG A 92 11.14 -10.72 -32.32
CA ARG A 92 12.11 -11.53 -33.07
C ARG A 92 11.73 -11.63 -34.55
N GLU A 93 10.45 -11.86 -34.83
CA GLU A 93 9.94 -11.90 -36.19
C GLU A 93 10.14 -10.56 -36.92
N MET A 94 9.87 -9.44 -36.24
CA MET A 94 10.12 -8.09 -36.77
C MET A 94 11.60 -7.81 -37.08
N LYS A 95 12.53 -8.53 -36.43
CA LYS A 95 13.98 -8.47 -36.70
C LYS A 95 14.44 -9.44 -37.78
N GLY A 96 13.51 -10.16 -38.43
CA GLY A 96 13.82 -11.15 -39.47
C GLY A 96 14.37 -12.47 -38.94
N THR A 97 14.21 -12.76 -37.65
CA THR A 97 14.52 -14.08 -37.11
C THR A 97 13.36 -15.03 -37.38
N VAL A 98 13.62 -16.19 -37.98
CA VAL A 98 12.58 -17.17 -38.31
C VAL A 98 11.88 -17.64 -37.04
N THR A 99 10.61 -17.29 -36.90
CA THR A 99 9.73 -17.84 -35.88
C THR A 99 8.88 -18.97 -36.46
N ASP A 100 8.68 -19.99 -35.65
CA ASP A 100 7.73 -21.07 -35.91
C ASP A 100 6.30 -20.52 -36.14
N PRO A 101 5.61 -20.88 -37.25
CA PRO A 101 4.26 -20.43 -37.56
C PRO A 101 3.21 -20.75 -36.48
N ASP A 102 3.32 -21.91 -35.83
CA ASP A 102 2.41 -22.30 -34.75
C ASP A 102 2.58 -21.36 -33.55
N SER A 103 3.82 -20.95 -33.27
CA SER A 103 4.13 -19.94 -32.27
C SER A 103 3.61 -18.54 -32.62
N LEU A 104 3.52 -18.17 -33.90
CA LEU A 104 2.97 -16.86 -34.32
C LEU A 104 1.46 -16.81 -34.10
N THR A 105 0.74 -17.82 -34.58
CA THR A 105 -0.72 -17.89 -34.45
C THR A 105 -1.16 -18.06 -33.00
N ALA A 106 -0.52 -18.97 -32.25
CA ALA A 106 -0.90 -19.27 -30.87
C ALA A 106 -0.63 -18.13 -29.87
N HIS A 107 0.32 -17.22 -30.15
CA HIS A 107 0.70 -16.14 -29.25
C HIS A 107 0.12 -14.78 -29.60
N PHE A 108 -0.44 -14.61 -30.80
CA PHE A 108 -0.87 -13.32 -31.32
C PHE A 108 -1.86 -12.59 -30.40
N MET A 109 -3.01 -13.19 -30.11
CA MET A 109 -3.99 -12.56 -29.21
C MET A 109 -3.59 -12.59 -27.75
N LYS A 110 -2.72 -13.52 -27.35
CA LYS A 110 -2.32 -13.69 -25.96
C LYS A 110 -1.45 -12.55 -25.43
N GLN A 111 -0.82 -11.75 -26.30
CA GLN A 111 -0.09 -10.55 -25.88
C GLN A 111 -0.96 -9.28 -25.77
N TYR A 112 -2.17 -9.26 -26.34
CA TYR A 112 -3.04 -8.06 -26.33
C TYR A 112 -4.32 -8.24 -25.52
N ASN A 113 -4.87 -9.46 -25.44
CA ASN A 113 -6.10 -9.74 -24.71
C ASN A 113 -5.80 -10.31 -23.32
N ILE A 114 -5.08 -9.53 -22.51
CA ILE A 114 -4.69 -9.92 -21.17
C ILE A 114 -5.59 -9.22 -20.16
N LEU A 115 -6.37 -10.00 -19.42
CA LEU A 115 -7.22 -9.50 -18.35
C LEU A 115 -6.41 -9.48 -17.05
N ILE A 116 -5.89 -8.32 -16.71
CA ILE A 116 -5.19 -8.04 -15.47
C ILE A 116 -5.84 -6.83 -14.79
N ASP A 117 -6.23 -7.03 -13.55
CA ASP A 117 -6.66 -6.03 -12.61
C ASP A 117 -5.95 -6.25 -11.26
N PHE A 118 -5.74 -5.15 -10.56
CA PHE A 118 -5.25 -5.15 -9.18
C PHE A 118 -6.20 -4.29 -8.36
N VAL A 119 -6.78 -4.87 -7.32
CA VAL A 119 -7.65 -4.19 -6.36
C VAL A 119 -7.02 -4.46 -5.00
N PRO A 120 -6.31 -3.48 -4.41
CA PRO A 120 -5.66 -3.66 -3.13
C PRO A 120 -6.70 -3.78 -2.02
N ASN A 121 -6.37 -4.53 -0.97
CA ASN A 121 -7.18 -4.54 0.23
C ASN A 121 -6.85 -3.30 1.07
N SER A 122 -7.65 -2.25 0.88
CA SER A 122 -7.50 -0.96 1.59
C SER A 122 -8.34 -0.86 2.86
N THR A 123 -9.15 -1.87 3.18
CA THR A 123 -10.13 -1.83 4.29
C THR A 123 -9.50 -1.34 5.59
N THR A 124 -8.40 -1.97 6.01
CA THR A 124 -7.73 -1.64 7.27
C THR A 124 -7.16 -0.22 7.27
N VAL A 125 -6.60 0.25 6.15
CA VAL A 125 -6.04 1.60 6.05
C VAL A 125 -7.11 2.68 5.93
N ASP A 126 -8.21 2.40 5.24
CA ASP A 126 -9.35 3.29 5.08
C ASP A 126 -10.04 3.56 6.43
N GLU A 127 -10.13 2.54 7.28
CA GLU A 127 -10.63 2.63 8.67
C GLU A 127 -9.82 3.62 9.53
N LEU A 128 -8.54 3.86 9.20
CA LEU A 128 -7.68 4.79 9.92
C LEU A 128 -7.64 6.21 9.32
N SER A 129 -8.42 6.52 8.29
CA SER A 129 -8.36 7.84 7.64
C SER A 129 -8.73 9.01 8.58
N ASN A 130 -8.13 10.18 8.31
CA ASN A 130 -8.15 11.46 9.05
C ASN A 130 -7.42 11.55 10.41
N ASN A 131 -7.33 10.52 11.25
CA ASN A 131 -6.59 10.60 12.53
C ASN A 131 -5.95 9.29 13.01
N GLY A 132 -6.21 8.17 12.33
CA GLY A 132 -5.80 6.83 12.76
C GLY A 132 -4.33 6.49 12.50
N LEU A 133 -3.68 7.04 11.46
CA LEU A 133 -2.26 6.74 11.18
C LEU A 133 -1.31 7.17 12.32
N ASN A 134 -1.71 8.11 13.17
CA ASN A 134 -0.95 8.49 14.37
C ASN A 134 -0.96 7.39 15.46
N LEU A 135 -1.82 6.38 15.32
CA LEU A 135 -1.83 5.19 16.17
C LEU A 135 -0.55 4.37 16.02
N ILE A 136 0.07 4.38 14.84
CA ILE A 136 1.29 3.64 14.55
C ILE A 136 2.46 4.37 15.20
N SER A 137 2.99 3.78 16.26
CA SER A 137 4.07 4.33 17.08
C SER A 137 5.39 4.42 16.32
N ASN A 138 5.66 3.47 15.42
CA ASN A 138 6.85 3.46 14.59
C ASN A 138 6.70 4.40 13.37
N PRO A 139 7.42 5.54 13.33
CA PRO A 139 7.27 6.52 12.25
C PRO A 139 7.80 6.00 10.91
N SER A 140 8.75 5.05 10.92
CA SER A 140 9.26 4.43 9.70
C SER A 140 8.23 3.50 9.08
N LEU A 141 7.61 2.62 9.90
CA LEU A 141 6.53 1.74 9.45
C LEU A 141 5.35 2.55 8.92
N ARG A 142 4.95 3.60 9.63
CA ARG A 142 3.88 4.50 9.19
C ARG A 142 4.14 5.10 7.81
N ARG A 143 5.36 5.58 7.55
CA ARG A 143 5.73 6.11 6.22
C ARG A 143 5.74 5.02 5.16
N GLN A 144 6.22 3.83 5.50
CA GLN A 144 6.24 2.69 4.59
C GLN A 144 4.82 2.27 4.16
N ILE A 145 3.87 2.25 5.10
CA ILE A 145 2.46 1.95 4.83
C ILE A 145 1.89 2.97 3.84
N VAL A 146 2.07 4.27 4.09
CA VAL A 146 1.63 5.30 3.13
C VAL A 146 2.29 5.11 1.76
N ALA A 147 3.59 4.78 1.75
CA ALA A 147 4.34 4.60 0.51
C ALA A 147 3.82 3.42 -0.33
N ILE A 148 3.47 2.28 0.27
CA ILE A 148 2.98 1.12 -0.49
C ILE A 148 1.61 1.40 -1.13
N TYR A 149 0.70 2.09 -0.44
CA TYR A 149 -0.60 2.44 -1.04
C TYR A 149 -0.46 3.47 -2.19
N ASN A 150 0.48 4.42 -2.09
CA ASN A 150 0.80 5.29 -3.23
C ASN A 150 1.37 4.49 -4.42
N THR A 151 2.20 3.47 -4.16
CA THR A 151 2.71 2.56 -5.18
C THR A 151 1.57 1.75 -5.82
N TYR A 152 0.58 1.33 -5.04
CA TYR A 152 -0.61 0.66 -5.56
C TYR A 152 -1.44 1.56 -6.48
N ASP A 153 -1.63 2.83 -6.13
CA ASP A 153 -2.32 3.80 -7.00
C ASP A 153 -1.59 3.96 -8.35
N GLU A 154 -0.27 4.08 -8.32
CA GLU A 154 0.55 4.17 -9.54
C GLU A 154 0.47 2.88 -10.37
N LEU A 155 0.51 1.72 -9.70
CA LEU A 155 0.39 0.42 -10.36
C LEU A 155 -0.95 0.29 -11.07
N ILE A 156 -2.07 0.61 -10.41
CA ILE A 156 -3.41 0.55 -10.98
C ILE A 156 -3.48 1.40 -12.26
N LEU A 157 -2.92 2.61 -12.24
CA LEU A 157 -2.86 3.47 -13.41
C LEU A 157 -2.05 2.83 -14.56
N LYS A 158 -0.87 2.28 -14.27
CA LYS A 158 -0.03 1.60 -15.28
C LYS A 158 -0.72 0.38 -15.88
N LEU A 159 -1.41 -0.41 -15.06
CA LEU A 159 -2.17 -1.57 -15.52
C LEU A 159 -3.31 -1.16 -16.46
N LYS A 160 -4.04 -0.10 -16.10
CA LYS A 160 -5.11 0.47 -16.92
C LYS A 160 -4.60 0.96 -18.28
N ILE A 161 -3.49 1.71 -18.30
CA ILE A 161 -2.87 2.18 -19.55
C ILE A 161 -2.48 1.00 -20.45
N GLY A 162 -1.88 -0.05 -19.89
CA GLY A 162 -1.53 -1.26 -20.65
C GLY A 162 -2.76 -1.93 -21.26
N TRP A 163 -3.85 -2.05 -20.50
CA TRP A 163 -5.12 -2.59 -20.99
C TRP A 163 -5.70 -1.75 -22.14
N GLU A 164 -5.75 -0.43 -22.00
CA GLU A 164 -6.24 0.48 -23.04
C GLU A 164 -5.42 0.38 -24.34
N LYS A 165 -4.09 0.22 -24.22
CA LYS A 165 -3.20 -0.01 -25.37
C LYS A 165 -3.44 -1.36 -26.04
N GLY A 166 -3.69 -2.41 -25.25
CA GLY A 166 -4.10 -3.72 -25.77
C GLY A 166 -5.39 -3.61 -26.59
N GLN A 167 -6.42 -2.95 -26.03
CA GLN A 167 -7.71 -2.75 -26.71
C GLN A 167 -7.58 -1.97 -28.02
N LEU A 168 -6.71 -0.95 -28.07
CA LEU A 168 -6.44 -0.21 -29.30
C LEU A 168 -5.96 -1.14 -30.42
N VAL A 169 -5.05 -2.08 -30.12
CA VAL A 169 -4.53 -3.04 -31.11
C VAL A 169 -5.60 -4.06 -31.49
N VAL A 170 -6.30 -4.63 -30.50
CA VAL A 170 -7.40 -5.59 -30.75
C VAL A 170 -8.45 -4.99 -31.69
N ASN A 171 -8.86 -3.74 -31.43
CA ASN A 171 -9.79 -3.00 -32.29
C ASN A 171 -9.22 -2.72 -33.68
N TYR A 172 -7.94 -2.40 -33.81
CA TYR A 172 -7.34 -2.20 -35.13
C TYR A 172 -7.32 -3.50 -35.94
N VAL A 173 -6.90 -4.60 -35.31
CA VAL A 173 -6.77 -5.91 -35.95
C VAL A 173 -8.12 -6.47 -36.36
N SER A 174 -9.18 -6.26 -35.57
CA SER A 174 -10.52 -6.78 -35.89
C SER A 174 -11.13 -6.23 -37.17
N HIS A 175 -10.65 -5.07 -37.66
CA HIS A 175 -11.05 -4.51 -38.96
C HIS A 175 -10.27 -5.10 -40.14
N ASN A 176 -9.12 -5.71 -39.87
CA ASN A 176 -8.18 -6.19 -40.90
C ASN A 176 -8.22 -7.71 -41.09
N PHE A 177 -8.76 -8.45 -40.11
CA PHE A 177 -8.72 -9.91 -40.05
C PHE A 177 -10.13 -10.49 -40.23
N GLU A 178 -10.25 -11.65 -40.86
CA GLU A 178 -11.54 -12.35 -41.00
C GLU A 178 -12.04 -12.88 -39.66
N ASN A 179 -11.14 -13.47 -38.85
CA ASN A 179 -11.44 -13.93 -37.51
C ASN A 179 -10.23 -13.75 -36.58
N ILE A 180 -10.29 -12.74 -35.72
CA ILE A 180 -9.20 -12.40 -34.80
C ILE A 180 -8.87 -13.51 -33.77
N ASN A 181 -9.81 -14.41 -33.47
CA ASN A 181 -9.57 -15.53 -32.55
C ASN A 181 -8.82 -16.69 -33.21
N ILE A 182 -8.81 -16.75 -34.55
CA ILE A 182 -8.15 -17.79 -35.34
C ILE A 182 -7.41 -17.11 -36.51
N PRO A 183 -6.41 -16.26 -36.22
CA PRO A 183 -5.68 -15.53 -37.25
C PRO A 183 -4.84 -16.49 -38.09
N THR A 184 -4.82 -16.30 -39.40
CA THR A 184 -3.92 -17.02 -40.30
C THR A 184 -2.50 -16.46 -40.22
N GLU A 185 -1.51 -17.29 -40.54
CA GLU A 185 -0.11 -16.84 -40.63
C GLU A 185 0.04 -15.69 -41.65
N ALA A 186 -0.68 -15.75 -42.77
CA ALA A 186 -0.62 -14.74 -43.82
C ALA A 186 -1.13 -13.37 -43.32
N GLU A 187 -2.24 -13.34 -42.58
CA GLU A 187 -2.77 -12.12 -41.96
C GLU A 187 -1.75 -11.52 -40.98
N ILE A 188 -1.18 -12.34 -40.09
CA ILE A 188 -0.17 -11.89 -39.12
C ILE A 188 1.08 -11.34 -39.84
N ARG A 189 1.58 -12.04 -40.85
CA ARG A 189 2.75 -11.59 -41.63
C ARG A 189 2.49 -10.31 -42.40
N ASN A 190 1.27 -10.10 -42.88
CA ASN A 190 0.90 -8.84 -43.52
C ASN A 190 0.86 -7.70 -42.49
N LEU A 191 0.26 -7.95 -41.33
CA LEU A 191 0.17 -6.99 -40.23
C LEU A 191 1.56 -6.61 -39.67
N LEU A 192 2.53 -7.53 -39.68
CA LEU A 192 3.91 -7.25 -39.30
C LEU A 192 4.62 -6.24 -40.22
N LYS A 193 4.07 -5.95 -41.40
CA LYS A 193 4.55 -4.89 -42.30
C LYS A 193 3.87 -3.54 -42.04
N ASP A 194 2.80 -3.53 -41.25
CA ASP A 194 2.04 -2.34 -40.91
C ASP A 194 2.76 -1.52 -39.83
N LYS A 195 3.10 -0.27 -40.17
CA LYS A 195 3.85 0.61 -39.27
C LYS A 195 3.08 0.94 -37.99
N PHE A 196 1.76 1.03 -38.04
CA PHE A 196 0.96 1.32 -36.86
C PHE A 196 1.04 0.14 -35.88
N TYR A 197 0.79 -1.09 -36.33
CA TYR A 197 0.85 -2.29 -35.51
C TYR A 197 2.25 -2.52 -34.89
N VAL A 198 3.32 -2.39 -35.69
CA VAL A 198 4.69 -2.55 -35.20
C VAL A 198 4.99 -1.55 -34.06
N ASN A 199 4.63 -0.28 -34.25
CA ASN A 199 4.82 0.74 -33.22
C ASN A 199 3.98 0.46 -31.97
N GLN A 200 2.72 0.05 -32.11
CA GLN A 200 1.88 -0.30 -30.96
C GLN A 200 2.42 -1.51 -30.20
N THR A 201 2.98 -2.50 -30.90
CA THR A 201 3.61 -3.68 -30.27
C THR A 201 4.81 -3.29 -29.43
N HIS A 202 5.70 -2.44 -29.97
CA HIS A 202 6.82 -1.92 -29.19
C HIS A 202 6.33 -1.15 -27.95
N MET A 203 5.27 -0.36 -28.09
CA MET A 203 4.69 0.48 -27.04
C MET A 203 3.58 -0.18 -26.20
N ASN A 204 3.43 -1.52 -26.19
CA ASN A 204 2.31 -2.16 -25.47
C ASN A 204 2.43 -2.19 -23.93
N PHE A 205 3.46 -1.55 -23.35
CA PHE A 205 3.70 -1.41 -21.90
C PHE A 205 3.84 -2.68 -21.06
N LEU A 206 3.79 -3.89 -21.63
CA LEU A 206 3.89 -5.15 -20.86
C LEU A 206 5.15 -5.23 -19.98
N GLY A 207 6.30 -4.78 -20.48
CA GLY A 207 7.54 -4.74 -19.70
C GLY A 207 7.46 -3.74 -18.54
N THR A 208 6.90 -2.56 -18.78
CA THR A 208 6.69 -1.53 -17.75
C THR A 208 5.72 -1.99 -16.67
N GLN A 209 4.62 -2.65 -17.06
CA GLN A 209 3.68 -3.26 -16.12
C GLN A 209 4.35 -4.34 -15.28
N LEU A 210 5.16 -5.21 -15.90
CA LEU A 210 5.87 -6.27 -15.18
C LEU A 210 6.83 -5.69 -14.13
N THR A 211 7.60 -4.66 -14.49
CA THR A 211 8.50 -3.98 -13.54
C THR A 211 7.72 -3.32 -12.41
N ALA A 212 6.60 -2.65 -12.71
CA ALA A 212 5.79 -1.99 -11.69
C ALA A 212 5.17 -2.99 -10.69
N VAL A 213 4.69 -4.14 -11.18
CA VAL A 213 4.16 -5.21 -10.32
C VAL A 213 5.28 -5.82 -9.47
N ASP A 214 6.46 -6.04 -10.04
CA ASP A 214 7.61 -6.56 -9.29
C ASP A 214 8.05 -5.62 -8.17
N GLN A 215 8.09 -4.31 -8.44
CA GLN A 215 8.39 -3.28 -7.45
C GLN A 215 7.32 -3.24 -6.35
N ALA A 216 6.04 -3.25 -6.71
CA ALA A 216 4.94 -3.28 -5.75
C ALA A 216 4.98 -4.54 -4.86
N LEU A 217 5.30 -5.69 -5.44
CA LEU A 217 5.43 -6.96 -4.70
C LEU A 217 6.59 -6.90 -3.69
N GLN A 218 7.78 -6.46 -4.12
CA GLN A 218 8.94 -6.30 -3.23
C GLN A 218 8.64 -5.35 -2.08
N GLN A 219 8.06 -4.19 -2.38
CA GLN A 219 7.71 -3.20 -1.36
C GLN A 219 6.61 -3.71 -0.41
N CYS A 220 5.67 -4.53 -0.90
CA CYS A 220 4.66 -5.20 -0.08
C CYS A 220 5.31 -6.19 0.90
N GLU A 221 6.23 -7.03 0.41
CA GLU A 221 6.99 -8.00 1.23
C GLU A 221 7.87 -7.32 2.29
N GLU A 222 8.53 -6.21 1.92
CA GLU A 222 9.28 -5.37 2.87
C GLU A 222 8.37 -4.80 3.96
N THR A 223 7.18 -4.32 3.58
CA THR A 223 6.20 -3.77 4.53
C THR A 223 5.69 -4.85 5.48
N LEU A 224 5.41 -6.05 4.97
CA LEU A 224 5.05 -7.22 5.79
C LEU A 224 6.13 -7.57 6.82
N LEU A 225 7.40 -7.57 6.41
CA LEU A 225 8.52 -7.82 7.31
C LEU A 225 8.64 -6.73 8.39
N MET A 226 8.43 -5.46 8.01
CA MET A 226 8.40 -4.37 8.99
C MET A 226 7.26 -4.53 9.99
N ILE A 227 6.06 -4.92 9.54
CA ILE A 227 4.93 -5.19 10.45
C ILE A 227 5.28 -6.32 11.41
N GLN A 228 5.86 -7.42 10.93
CA GLN A 228 6.29 -8.54 11.78
C GLN A 228 7.29 -8.12 12.86
N ASN A 229 8.18 -7.18 12.56
CA ASN A 229 9.15 -6.66 13.52
C ASN A 229 8.55 -5.67 14.54
N ASN A 230 7.31 -5.20 14.33
CA ASN A 230 6.60 -4.27 15.21
C ASN A 230 5.42 -4.91 15.97
N LEU A 231 5.14 -6.19 15.72
CA LEU A 231 4.24 -7.03 16.52
C LEU A 231 5.02 -7.70 17.66
#